data_AF-A0A8D1HN75-F1
#
_entry.id   AF-A0A8D1HN75-F1
#
_cell.length_a   1.000
_cell.length_b   1.000
_cell.length_c   1.000
_cell.angle_alpha   90.00
_cell.angle_beta   90.00
_cell.angle_gamma   90.00
#
_symmetry.space_group_name_H-M   'P 1'
#
loop_
_entity.id
_entity.type
_entity.pdbx_description
1 polymer ?
#
loop_
_entity_poly.entity_id
_entity_poly.type
_entity_poly.pdbx_seq_one_letter_code
_entity_poly.pdbx_strand_id
1 'polypeptide(L)'
;MWVLTLSLALGCPCGLKHRPLPFSGSFQMRGLGPLPYAQLLILKSSGSVLLSGKVTHGKARAARVGLPHDRPVHGFGLFLYPRCQCTAPPSAGPRPATNRVRQGTGGRPSLGKLGAGESWGQEEPQDLQGRSGTFAQTSRQGALLVGRQQGDRPPLTSPPPSVSSAQELTGTMPHQYPALTPEQKKELSDIAHRIVAPGKGILAADESTGSIAKRLQSIGTENTEENRRFYRQLLLTADDRVNPCIGGVILFHETLYQKADDGRPFPQVIKAKGGVVGIKVDKGVVPLAGTNGETTTQGLDGLSERCAQYKKDGADFAKWRCVLKIGEHTPSSLAIMENANVLARYASICQQNGIVPIVEPEILPDGDHDLKRCQYVTEKVLAAVYKALSDHHIYLEGTLLKPNMVTPGHACTQKYSHEEIAMATVTALRRTVPPAVPGITFLSGGQSEEEASINLNAINKCPLLKPWALTFSYGRALQASALKAWGGKKENLKAAQEEYVKRALANSLACQGKYTPSGKAGAAASESLFISNHAY
;
A
#
# COMPACT_ATOMS: atom_id res chain seq x y z
N MET A 1 6.09 18.57 63.37
CA MET A 1 7.47 18.75 63.87
C MET A 1 8.40 18.52 62.69
N TRP A 2 8.95 19.61 62.11
CA TRP A 2 9.89 19.66 60.94
C TRP A 2 9.40 18.92 59.68
N VAL A 3 8.95 19.54 58.57
CA VAL A 3 9.21 20.86 57.96
C VAL A 3 10.68 21.10 57.65
N LEU A 4 11.02 21.01 56.35
CA LEU A 4 12.15 21.75 55.78
C LEU A 4 11.65 22.52 54.55
N THR A 5 11.83 23.83 54.61
CA THR A 5 11.48 24.79 53.56
C THR A 5 12.73 25.10 52.75
N LEU A 6 12.62 25.26 51.43
CA LEU A 6 13.60 26.05 50.69
C LEU A 6 12.90 26.87 49.60
N SER A 7 12.79 28.17 49.86
CA SER A 7 12.48 29.19 48.86
C SER A 7 13.69 30.11 48.74
N LEU A 8 14.10 30.42 47.52
CA LEU A 8 14.82 31.66 47.22
C LEU A 8 14.46 32.11 45.80
N ALA A 9 14.47 33.42 45.58
CA ALA A 9 13.60 34.09 44.62
C ALA A 9 14.39 34.92 43.59
N LEU A 10 13.66 35.86 42.97
CA LEU A 10 14.07 36.95 42.06
C LEU A 10 13.88 36.63 40.56
N GLY A 11 13.11 37.43 39.79
CA GLY A 11 12.38 38.63 40.18
C GLY A 11 11.26 39.01 39.22
N CYS A 12 10.40 39.92 39.69
CA CYS A 12 9.30 40.52 38.93
C CYS A 12 9.78 41.85 38.31
N PRO A 13 9.13 42.32 37.23
CA PRO A 13 8.49 43.63 37.43
C PRO A 13 7.04 43.70 36.90
N CYS A 14 6.17 44.20 37.78
CA CYS A 14 5.15 45.20 37.51
C CYS A 14 4.08 44.92 36.43
N GLY A 15 2.92 44.43 36.90
CA GLY A 15 1.70 45.24 36.81
C GLY A 15 0.64 44.86 35.78
N LEU A 16 -0.46 44.25 36.26
CA LEU A 16 -1.83 44.77 36.04
C LEU A 16 -2.83 44.08 37.01
N LYS A 17 -4.03 44.65 37.14
CA LYS A 17 -4.89 44.53 38.32
C LYS A 17 -5.81 43.30 38.33
N HIS A 18 -6.12 42.82 39.54
CA HIS A 18 -7.14 41.78 39.83
C HIS A 18 -8.53 42.07 39.26
N ARG A 19 -9.26 40.99 38.94
CA ARG A 19 -10.57 40.66 39.57
C ARG A 19 -10.84 39.14 39.49
N PRO A 20 -11.17 38.46 40.61
CA PRO A 20 -11.68 37.09 40.59
C PRO A 20 -13.22 37.06 40.54
N LEU A 21 -13.78 35.96 40.03
CA LEU A 21 -15.18 35.56 40.26
C LEU A 21 -15.17 34.11 40.80
N PRO A 22 -15.90 33.81 41.89
CA PRO A 22 -16.00 32.46 42.41
C PRO A 22 -17.16 31.70 41.74
N PHE A 23 -16.97 30.40 41.50
CA PHE A 23 -18.08 29.47 41.38
C PHE A 23 -17.84 28.27 42.29
N SER A 24 -18.63 28.21 43.37
CA SER A 24 -18.72 27.06 44.26
C SER A 24 -19.63 26.00 43.65
N GLY A 25 -19.11 24.81 43.44
CA GLY A 25 -19.86 23.64 42.95
C GLY A 25 -19.61 22.42 43.82
N SER A 26 -20.28 22.34 44.96
CA SER A 26 -20.26 21.15 45.83
C SER A 26 -21.20 20.07 45.29
N PHE A 27 -20.72 18.84 45.15
CA PHE A 27 -21.58 17.67 44.98
C PHE A 27 -21.24 16.60 46.02
N GLN A 28 -22.28 16.14 46.72
CA GLN A 28 -22.15 15.18 47.83
C GLN A 28 -21.97 13.76 47.31
N MET A 29 -20.92 13.07 47.76
CA MET A 29 -20.88 11.61 47.79
C MET A 29 -21.77 11.11 48.94
N ARG A 30 -22.86 10.41 48.63
CA ARG A 30 -23.59 9.62 49.64
C ARG A 30 -22.96 8.24 49.74
N GLY A 31 -22.45 7.90 50.92
CA GLY A 31 -22.00 6.54 51.23
C GLY A 31 -23.17 5.65 51.66
N LEU A 32 -23.00 4.34 51.48
CA LEU A 32 -23.69 3.29 52.22
C LEU A 32 -22.66 2.32 52.80
N GLY A 33 -22.96 1.79 53.98
CA GLY A 33 -22.03 1.08 54.86
C GLY A 33 -21.82 -0.42 54.56
N PRO A 34 -21.13 -1.16 55.47
CA PRO A 34 -20.29 -2.29 55.08
C PRO A 34 -20.70 -3.67 55.66
N LEU A 35 -19.84 -4.68 55.39
CA LEU A 35 -19.70 -6.01 56.03
C LEU A 35 -20.59 -7.16 55.49
N PRO A 36 -20.20 -8.46 55.64
CA PRO A 36 -19.13 -8.98 56.52
C PRO A 36 -18.03 -9.86 55.89
N TYR A 37 -17.05 -10.18 56.75
CA TYR A 37 -15.94 -11.13 56.59
C TYR A 37 -16.39 -12.57 56.28
N ALA A 38 -15.51 -13.30 55.58
CA ALA A 38 -15.38 -14.76 55.71
C ALA A 38 -13.89 -15.14 55.83
N GLN A 39 -13.56 -16.01 56.79
CA GLN A 39 -12.20 -16.47 57.07
C GLN A 39 -11.77 -17.59 56.11
N LEU A 40 -10.48 -17.70 55.81
CA LEU A 40 -9.90 -18.99 55.41
C LEU A 40 -8.56 -19.23 56.12
N LEU A 41 -8.39 -20.44 56.63
CA LEU A 41 -7.34 -20.84 57.57
C LEU A 41 -6.00 -21.16 56.89
N ILE A 42 -4.92 -20.86 57.60
CA ILE A 42 -3.58 -21.39 57.34
C ILE A 42 -3.48 -22.77 57.97
N LEU A 43 -3.01 -23.77 57.22
CA LEU A 43 -2.49 -25.02 57.79
C LEU A 43 -1.20 -25.44 57.07
N LYS A 44 -0.15 -25.68 57.85
CA LYS A 44 1.15 -26.20 57.39
C LYS A 44 1.06 -27.71 57.17
N SER A 45 1.76 -28.24 56.18
CA SER A 45 2.30 -29.60 56.23
C SER A 45 3.55 -29.71 55.35
N SER A 46 4.58 -30.35 55.90
CA SER A 46 5.87 -30.64 55.25
C SER A 46 5.86 -32.07 54.69
N GLY A 47 6.63 -32.37 53.64
CA GLY A 47 6.82 -33.76 53.20
C GLY A 47 7.71 -33.91 51.97
N SER A 48 8.88 -34.51 52.14
CA SER A 48 9.92 -34.64 51.10
C SER A 48 9.71 -35.82 50.14
N VAL A 49 10.36 -35.74 48.98
CA VAL A 49 10.32 -36.73 47.88
C VAL A 49 11.19 -37.98 48.15
N LEU A 50 10.84 -39.08 47.47
CA LEU A 50 11.27 -40.47 47.69
C LEU A 50 12.76 -40.81 47.50
N LEU A 51 13.13 -41.91 48.17
CA LEU A 51 14.35 -42.71 48.01
C LEU A 51 14.30 -43.71 46.82
N SER A 52 15.44 -44.34 46.53
CA SER A 52 15.76 -45.13 45.33
C SER A 52 15.35 -46.62 45.36
N GLY A 53 15.27 -47.26 44.17
CA GLY A 53 14.95 -48.69 44.01
C GLY A 53 15.39 -49.33 42.67
N LYS A 54 16.69 -49.67 42.59
CA LYS A 54 17.48 -50.55 41.66
C LYS A 54 16.84 -51.61 40.69
N VAL A 55 17.75 -52.15 39.84
CA VAL A 55 17.74 -53.39 38.96
C VAL A 55 16.92 -53.27 37.64
N THR A 56 17.30 -53.75 36.41
CA THR A 56 18.29 -54.77 35.96
C THR A 56 18.74 -54.64 34.47
N HIS A 57 20.04 -54.91 34.18
CA HIS A 57 20.67 -55.50 32.95
C HIS A 57 20.46 -54.94 31.51
N GLY A 58 21.57 -54.85 30.72
CA GLY A 58 21.48 -54.54 29.26
C GLY A 58 22.75 -54.31 28.39
N LYS A 59 23.87 -55.03 28.60
CA LYS A 59 25.07 -55.22 27.70
C LYS A 59 25.49 -54.16 26.63
N ALA A 60 26.73 -53.64 26.80
CA ALA A 60 27.81 -53.44 25.79
C ALA A 60 27.63 -52.34 24.68
N ARG A 61 28.67 -51.68 24.13
CA ARG A 61 30.15 -51.91 24.15
C ARG A 61 30.93 -50.63 23.74
N ALA A 62 32.15 -50.44 24.28
CA ALA A 62 33.25 -49.55 23.80
C ALA A 62 33.02 -48.00 23.82
N ALA A 63 34.01 -47.12 24.10
CA ALA A 63 35.44 -47.30 24.38
C ALA A 63 36.04 -46.26 25.38
N ARG A 64 37.18 -46.67 25.96
CA ARG A 64 38.32 -45.97 26.59
C ARG A 64 38.59 -44.50 26.16
N VAL A 65 39.31 -43.63 26.90
CA VAL A 65 40.02 -43.62 28.22
C VAL A 65 40.39 -42.14 28.55
N GLY A 66 40.55 -41.75 29.83
CA GLY A 66 41.32 -40.55 30.21
C GLY A 66 40.78 -39.73 31.40
N LEU A 67 41.54 -39.70 32.50
CA LEU A 67 41.36 -38.92 33.74
C LEU A 67 42.76 -38.35 34.12
N PRO A 68 42.94 -37.52 35.17
CA PRO A 68 42.17 -36.36 35.67
C PRO A 68 43.11 -35.15 36.03
N HIS A 69 42.77 -34.35 37.06
CA HIS A 69 43.48 -33.21 37.68
C HIS A 69 43.38 -31.84 36.96
N ASP A 70 43.29 -30.67 37.64
CA ASP A 70 42.93 -30.37 39.04
C ASP A 70 42.36 -28.93 39.17
N ARG A 71 41.80 -28.56 40.34
CA ARG A 71 41.32 -27.18 40.65
C ARG A 71 42.37 -26.37 41.49
N PRO A 72 42.06 -25.20 42.10
CA PRO A 72 42.07 -23.87 41.47
C PRO A 72 42.83 -22.78 42.29
N VAL A 73 43.17 -21.61 41.71
CA VAL A 73 43.40 -20.36 42.49
C VAL A 73 42.89 -19.12 41.74
N HIS A 74 42.47 -18.11 42.50
CA HIS A 74 41.82 -16.85 42.10
C HIS A 74 42.72 -15.82 41.38
N GLY A 75 42.06 -14.94 40.61
CA GLY A 75 42.56 -13.61 40.23
C GLY A 75 41.39 -12.62 40.11
N PHE A 76 41.50 -11.45 40.74
CA PHE A 76 40.46 -10.40 40.73
C PHE A 76 40.46 -9.58 39.42
N GLY A 77 39.28 -9.10 39.00
CA GLY A 77 39.13 -8.13 37.91
C GLY A 77 37.92 -7.21 38.12
N LEU A 78 38.17 -5.90 38.25
CA LEU A 78 37.13 -4.88 38.44
C LEU A 78 36.35 -4.62 37.15
N PHE A 79 35.03 -4.47 37.25
CA PHE A 79 34.19 -3.94 36.16
C PHE A 79 34.19 -2.41 36.16
N LEU A 80 34.49 -1.80 35.00
CA LEU A 80 34.22 -0.39 34.72
C LEU A 80 33.34 -0.28 33.47
N TYR A 81 32.24 0.47 33.58
CA TYR A 81 31.34 0.78 32.47
C TYR A 81 31.97 1.82 31.52
N PRO A 82 31.83 1.69 30.19
CA PRO A 82 32.24 2.73 29.26
C PRO A 82 31.27 3.92 29.29
N ARG A 83 31.81 5.14 29.44
CA ARG A 83 31.04 6.39 29.27
C ARG A 83 30.93 6.75 27.78
N CYS A 84 29.77 7.29 27.41
CA CYS A 84 29.56 7.94 26.11
C CYS A 84 30.50 9.14 25.94
N GLN A 85 31.01 9.35 24.72
CA GLN A 85 31.57 10.63 24.28
C GLN A 85 30.61 11.27 23.29
N CYS A 86 30.16 12.49 23.59
CA CYS A 86 29.40 13.32 22.66
C CYS A 86 30.38 14.12 21.80
N THR A 87 30.33 13.96 20.48
CA THR A 87 31.05 14.82 19.54
C THR A 87 30.17 15.98 19.10
N ALA A 88 30.69 17.21 19.19
CA ALA A 88 30.02 18.40 18.70
C ALA A 88 30.18 18.53 17.17
N PRO A 89 29.22 19.13 16.44
CA PRO A 89 29.33 19.35 15.01
C PRO A 89 30.33 20.49 14.69
N PRO A 90 31.11 20.41 13.60
CA PRO A 90 31.98 21.49 13.17
C PRO A 90 31.17 22.68 12.62
N SER A 91 31.62 23.88 12.94
CA SER A 91 31.02 25.16 12.54
C SER A 91 31.22 25.47 11.06
N ALA A 92 30.24 26.17 10.46
CA ALA A 92 30.31 26.60 9.07
C ALA A 92 31.26 27.80 8.89
N GLY A 93 32.33 27.61 8.12
CA GLY A 93 33.15 28.69 7.57
C GLY A 93 32.58 29.28 6.26
N PRO A 94 32.93 30.52 5.90
CA PRO A 94 32.24 31.27 4.84
C PRO A 94 32.63 30.83 3.43
N ARG A 95 31.67 30.93 2.49
CA ARG A 95 31.92 30.79 1.05
C ARG A 95 32.57 32.07 0.50
N PRO A 96 33.64 32.00 -0.31
CA PRO A 96 34.00 33.11 -1.18
C PRO A 96 33.02 33.19 -2.35
N ALA A 97 32.72 34.42 -2.77
CA ALA A 97 31.79 34.71 -3.86
C ALA A 97 32.51 34.87 -5.21
N THR A 98 31.71 34.79 -6.28
CA THR A 98 31.97 35.32 -7.63
C THR A 98 33.26 34.90 -8.36
N ASN A 99 33.06 34.25 -9.51
CA ASN A 99 33.38 34.97 -10.76
C ASN A 99 32.37 34.64 -11.87
N ARG A 100 31.58 35.65 -12.27
CA ARG A 100 30.88 35.66 -13.55
C ARG A 100 31.84 36.25 -14.57
N VAL A 101 32.10 35.55 -15.66
CA VAL A 101 32.54 36.21 -16.90
C VAL A 101 31.34 36.29 -17.84
N ARG A 102 31.12 37.48 -18.39
CA ARG A 102 30.08 37.82 -19.38
C ARG A 102 30.75 38.73 -20.42
N GLN A 103 30.14 38.87 -21.60
CA GLN A 103 30.65 39.53 -22.81
C GLN A 103 31.65 38.65 -23.62
N GLY A 104 31.67 38.67 -24.95
CA GLY A 104 30.81 39.38 -25.93
C GLY A 104 30.74 38.59 -27.26
N THR A 105 29.60 38.56 -27.96
CA THR A 105 29.17 39.48 -29.04
C THR A 105 29.83 39.26 -30.41
N GLY A 106 29.00 38.93 -31.42
CA GLY A 106 29.20 39.34 -32.82
C GLY A 106 29.53 38.22 -33.82
N GLY A 107 28.83 38.20 -34.96
CA GLY A 107 29.32 37.53 -36.19
C GLY A 107 28.44 36.45 -36.83
N ARG A 108 27.26 36.81 -37.36
CA ARG A 108 26.78 36.22 -38.63
C ARG A 108 26.96 37.26 -39.73
N PRO A 109 27.31 36.84 -40.94
CA PRO A 109 26.49 37.24 -42.10
C PRO A 109 25.78 36.04 -42.73
N SER A 110 24.87 36.36 -43.66
CA SER A 110 23.93 35.44 -44.30
C SER A 110 24.12 35.41 -45.82
N LEU A 111 23.39 34.47 -46.44
CA LEU A 111 22.92 34.47 -47.84
C LEU A 111 23.90 34.16 -48.98
N GLY A 112 23.69 32.97 -49.57
CA GLY A 112 23.85 32.70 -50.99
C GLY A 112 22.68 31.82 -51.47
N LYS A 113 21.81 32.37 -52.32
CA LYS A 113 20.77 31.63 -53.08
C LYS A 113 21.18 31.59 -54.55
N LEU A 114 20.85 30.50 -55.25
CA LEU A 114 20.61 30.30 -56.70
C LEU A 114 20.75 28.78 -56.99
N GLY A 115 19.94 28.08 -57.78
CA GLY A 115 18.67 28.41 -58.47
C GLY A 115 18.31 27.33 -59.52
N ALA A 116 17.01 27.10 -59.78
CA ALA A 116 16.40 26.20 -60.80
C ALA A 116 16.70 24.67 -60.70
N GLY A 117 15.80 23.72 -61.01
CA GLY A 117 14.36 23.69 -61.33
C GLY A 117 13.74 22.38 -60.75
N GLU A 118 12.67 21.71 -61.22
CA GLU A 118 11.59 21.88 -62.22
C GLU A 118 10.34 21.08 -61.72
N SER A 119 9.07 21.47 -61.97
CA SER A 119 8.14 21.08 -63.07
C SER A 119 8.05 19.57 -63.40
N TRP A 120 6.90 18.84 -63.46
CA TRP A 120 5.44 19.13 -63.47
C TRP A 120 4.63 18.02 -62.74
N GLY A 121 3.32 18.23 -62.49
CA GLY A 121 2.35 17.14 -62.28
C GLY A 121 1.23 17.40 -61.26
N GLN A 122 0.11 17.97 -61.70
CA GLN A 122 -1.19 17.91 -61.00
C GLN A 122 -2.17 17.07 -61.82
N GLU A 123 -3.07 16.35 -61.16
CA GLU A 123 -4.37 15.94 -61.73
C GLU A 123 -5.41 15.76 -60.60
N GLU A 124 -6.47 16.58 -60.63
CA GLU A 124 -7.79 16.24 -60.09
C GLU A 124 -8.63 15.61 -61.22
N PRO A 125 -9.74 14.95 -60.87
CA PRO A 125 -10.98 15.26 -61.62
C PRO A 125 -12.15 15.67 -60.71
N GLN A 126 -13.09 16.38 -61.35
CA GLN A 126 -14.17 17.17 -60.74
C GLN A 126 -15.47 16.39 -60.48
N ASP A 127 -16.29 16.97 -59.60
CA ASP A 127 -17.76 17.10 -59.60
C ASP A 127 -18.69 15.93 -60.03
N LEU A 128 -19.81 15.81 -59.29
CA LEU A 128 -21.17 15.93 -59.84
C LEU A 128 -22.25 15.97 -58.72
N GLN A 129 -23.06 17.05 -58.71
CA GLN A 129 -24.50 17.15 -58.35
C GLN A 129 -25.05 16.39 -57.11
N GLY A 130 -25.82 16.95 -56.17
CA GLY A 130 -26.51 18.24 -56.10
C GLY A 130 -28.05 18.10 -56.16
N ARG A 131 -28.75 18.30 -55.03
CA ARG A 131 -30.06 19.00 -54.96
C ARG A 131 -30.62 19.18 -53.54
N SER A 132 -31.37 20.27 -53.38
CA SER A 132 -32.10 20.72 -52.19
C SER A 132 -33.62 20.61 -52.39
N GLY A 133 -34.40 20.77 -51.31
CA GLY A 133 -35.87 20.88 -51.35
C GLY A 133 -36.53 20.54 -49.99
N THR A 134 -36.72 21.42 -49.01
CA THR A 134 -37.68 22.55 -48.83
C THR A 134 -39.20 22.25 -48.85
N PHE A 135 -39.82 22.54 -47.68
CA PHE A 135 -41.13 23.22 -47.46
C PHE A 135 -42.47 22.45 -47.22
N ALA A 136 -43.22 23.02 -46.26
CA ALA A 136 -44.67 23.22 -46.20
C ALA A 136 -45.67 22.19 -45.59
N GLN A 137 -46.00 22.40 -44.30
CA GLN A 137 -47.29 22.93 -43.78
C GLN A 137 -48.68 22.24 -43.95
N THR A 138 -49.50 22.39 -42.89
CA THR A 138 -50.97 22.14 -42.75
C THR A 138 -51.40 20.66 -42.58
N SER A 139 -52.52 20.31 -41.90
CA SER A 139 -53.71 21.06 -41.42
C SER A 139 -54.29 20.47 -40.09
N ARG A 140 -55.00 21.25 -39.24
CA ARG A 140 -56.47 21.19 -38.91
C ARG A 140 -57.04 19.79 -38.53
N GLN A 141 -58.04 19.60 -37.66
CA GLN A 141 -58.88 20.44 -36.76
C GLN A 141 -59.60 19.48 -35.76
N GLY A 142 -60.13 19.97 -34.63
CA GLY A 142 -61.06 19.18 -33.82
C GLY A 142 -61.31 19.74 -32.41
N ALA A 143 -62.45 20.41 -32.21
CA ALA A 143 -62.89 20.91 -30.91
C ALA A 143 -64.28 20.37 -30.57
N LEU A 144 -64.60 20.19 -29.29
CA LEU A 144 -65.98 20.18 -28.80
C LEU A 144 -66.07 20.74 -27.37
N LEU A 145 -67.19 21.42 -27.08
CA LEU A 145 -67.47 22.15 -25.85
C LEU A 145 -68.49 21.41 -24.97
N VAL A 146 -68.36 21.54 -23.65
CA VAL A 146 -69.49 21.60 -22.69
C VAL A 146 -69.13 22.63 -21.62
N GLY A 147 -70.09 23.43 -21.15
CA GLY A 147 -69.84 24.56 -20.23
C GLY A 147 -70.83 24.68 -19.05
N ARG A 148 -71.00 25.92 -18.56
CA ARG A 148 -71.62 26.38 -17.28
C ARG A 148 -70.61 26.46 -16.12
N GLN A 149 -70.66 27.46 -15.21
CA GLN A 149 -71.61 28.57 -15.04
C GLN A 149 -70.93 29.81 -14.42
N GLN A 150 -71.51 31.00 -14.59
CA GLN A 150 -71.03 32.26 -13.98
C GLN A 150 -71.41 32.40 -12.49
N GLY A 151 -70.65 33.22 -11.76
CA GLY A 151 -71.01 33.79 -10.46
C GLY A 151 -70.20 35.06 -10.20
N ASP A 152 -70.86 36.18 -9.89
CA ASP A 152 -70.27 37.52 -9.85
C ASP A 152 -69.35 37.80 -8.65
N ARG A 153 -68.34 38.68 -8.83
CA ARG A 153 -67.92 39.73 -7.87
C ARG A 153 -66.93 40.76 -8.49
N PRO A 154 -66.83 41.99 -7.92
CA PRO A 154 -66.21 43.15 -8.56
C PRO A 154 -64.68 43.22 -8.39
N PRO A 155 -63.97 44.08 -9.15
CA PRO A 155 -62.52 44.14 -9.13
C PRO A 155 -61.97 44.76 -7.84
N LEU A 156 -60.98 44.10 -7.24
CA LEU A 156 -60.13 44.67 -6.18
C LEU A 156 -58.69 44.77 -6.66
N THR A 157 -58.03 45.83 -6.22
CA THR A 157 -56.72 46.29 -6.67
C THR A 157 -55.59 45.32 -6.34
N SER A 158 -54.56 45.34 -7.20
CA SER A 158 -53.38 44.48 -7.11
C SER A 158 -52.63 44.58 -5.77
N PRO A 159 -52.20 43.45 -5.16
CA PRO A 159 -51.29 43.47 -4.03
C PRO A 159 -49.89 43.94 -4.45
N PRO A 160 -49.07 44.48 -3.52
CA PRO A 160 -47.70 44.89 -3.80
C PRO A 160 -46.81 43.67 -4.17
N PRO A 161 -45.74 43.88 -4.94
CA PRO A 161 -44.91 42.78 -5.45
C PRO A 161 -44.22 42.03 -4.29
N SER A 162 -44.49 40.73 -4.20
CA SER A 162 -43.73 39.82 -3.36
C SER A 162 -42.26 39.82 -3.80
N VAL A 163 -41.34 40.13 -2.89
CA VAL A 163 -39.90 40.02 -3.13
C VAL A 163 -39.52 38.54 -3.18
N SER A 164 -39.76 37.92 -4.34
CA SER A 164 -39.24 36.61 -4.70
C SER A 164 -37.78 36.76 -5.09
N SER A 165 -36.90 36.90 -4.10
CA SER A 165 -35.46 36.69 -4.28
C SER A 165 -35.17 35.19 -4.44
N ALA A 166 -35.71 34.61 -5.51
CA ALA A 166 -35.25 33.34 -6.03
C ALA A 166 -33.86 33.59 -6.62
N GLN A 167 -32.84 33.51 -5.76
CA GLN A 167 -31.47 33.37 -6.23
C GLN A 167 -31.40 32.04 -6.97
N GLU A 168 -31.43 32.10 -8.29
CA GLU A 168 -31.00 30.99 -9.12
C GLU A 168 -29.56 30.68 -8.72
N LEU A 169 -29.39 29.61 -7.95
CA LEU A 169 -28.10 28.96 -7.77
C LEU A 169 -27.72 28.35 -9.12
N THR A 170 -27.19 29.21 -10.00
CA THR A 170 -26.48 28.86 -11.22
C THR A 170 -25.18 28.15 -10.84
N GLY A 171 -25.32 26.93 -10.31
CA GLY A 171 -24.21 26.06 -9.97
C GLY A 171 -23.36 25.86 -11.20
N THR A 172 -22.20 26.50 -11.25
CA THR A 172 -21.26 26.36 -12.34
C THR A 172 -20.86 24.90 -12.44
N MET A 173 -21.20 24.28 -13.57
CA MET A 173 -20.75 22.93 -13.89
C MET A 173 -19.22 22.87 -13.73
N PRO A 174 -18.65 21.81 -13.14
CA PRO A 174 -17.21 21.71 -12.95
C PRO A 174 -16.51 21.75 -14.32
N HIS A 175 -15.68 22.77 -14.54
CA HIS A 175 -14.94 22.93 -15.78
C HIS A 175 -13.80 21.90 -15.86
N GLN A 176 -13.76 21.14 -16.96
CA GLN A 176 -12.74 20.13 -17.17
C GLN A 176 -11.48 20.73 -17.81
N TYR A 177 -10.36 20.64 -17.11
CA TYR A 177 -9.02 20.78 -17.67
C TYR A 177 -8.41 19.37 -17.79
N PRO A 178 -8.24 18.81 -19.00
CA PRO A 178 -7.78 17.43 -19.16
C PRO A 178 -6.37 17.23 -18.57
N ALA A 179 -6.26 16.37 -17.55
CA ALA A 179 -4.97 16.04 -16.94
C ALA A 179 -4.06 15.21 -17.87
N LEU A 180 -4.62 14.45 -18.82
CA LEU A 180 -3.87 13.54 -19.70
C LEU A 180 -4.39 13.63 -21.13
N THR A 181 -3.48 13.57 -22.11
CA THR A 181 -3.82 13.42 -23.53
C THR A 181 -4.31 11.99 -23.84
N PRO A 182 -4.96 11.75 -24.99
CA PRO A 182 -5.36 10.40 -25.42
C PRO A 182 -4.18 9.42 -25.49
N GLU A 183 -3.00 9.88 -25.89
CA GLU A 183 -1.78 9.07 -26.03
C GLU A 183 -1.25 8.64 -24.66
N GLN A 184 -1.20 9.57 -23.70
CA GLN A 184 -0.82 9.27 -22.31
C GLN A 184 -1.80 8.29 -21.66
N LYS A 185 -3.12 8.47 -21.89
CA LYS A 185 -4.16 7.53 -21.45
C LYS A 185 -3.95 6.14 -22.04
N LYS A 186 -3.67 6.05 -23.34
CA LYS A 186 -3.40 4.78 -24.02
C LYS A 186 -2.17 4.09 -23.43
N GLU A 187 -1.06 4.80 -23.26
CA GLU A 187 0.17 4.24 -22.69
C GLU A 187 -0.06 3.65 -21.30
N LEU A 188 -0.68 4.42 -20.40
CA LEU A 188 -0.98 3.98 -19.03
C LEU A 188 -1.91 2.76 -19.01
N SER A 189 -2.93 2.74 -19.88
CA SER A 189 -3.86 1.60 -19.94
C SER A 189 -3.21 0.34 -20.54
N ASP A 190 -2.39 0.48 -21.59
CA ASP A 190 -1.64 -0.63 -22.17
C ASP A 190 -0.61 -1.22 -21.17
N ILE A 191 0.00 -0.38 -20.33
CA ILE A 191 0.86 -0.84 -19.22
C ILE A 191 0.03 -1.61 -18.19
N ALA A 192 -1.08 -1.03 -17.70
CA ALA A 192 -1.91 -1.63 -16.66
C ALA A 192 -2.43 -3.02 -17.09
N HIS A 193 -2.97 -3.14 -18.31
CA HIS A 193 -3.48 -4.41 -18.84
C HIS A 193 -2.38 -5.47 -19.04
N ARG A 194 -1.14 -5.08 -19.42
CA ARG A 194 -0.02 -6.03 -19.52
C ARG A 194 0.38 -6.62 -18.16
N ILE A 195 0.28 -5.82 -17.09
CA ILE A 195 0.62 -6.26 -15.72
C ILE A 195 -0.38 -7.32 -15.22
N VAL A 196 -1.68 -7.15 -15.52
CA VAL A 196 -2.77 -8.03 -15.04
C VAL A 196 -3.36 -8.95 -16.13
N ALA A 197 -2.60 -9.23 -17.18
CA ALA A 197 -3.01 -10.13 -18.25
C ALA A 197 -3.41 -11.52 -17.69
N PRO A 198 -4.31 -12.28 -18.36
CA PRO A 198 -4.81 -13.55 -17.84
C PRO A 198 -3.70 -14.53 -17.43
N GLY A 199 -3.80 -15.05 -16.20
CA GLY A 199 -2.78 -15.92 -15.60
C GLY A 199 -1.56 -15.21 -15.00
N LYS A 200 -1.45 -13.88 -15.15
CA LYS A 200 -0.33 -13.09 -14.62
C LYS A 200 -0.68 -12.39 -13.31
N GLY A 201 0.36 -12.18 -12.48
CA GLY A 201 0.33 -11.30 -11.32
C GLY A 201 1.69 -10.62 -11.10
N ILE A 202 1.92 -10.10 -9.89
CA ILE A 202 3.08 -9.27 -9.56
C ILE A 202 3.94 -9.93 -8.47
N LEU A 203 5.25 -10.00 -8.70
CA LEU A 203 6.24 -10.22 -7.65
C LEU A 203 6.55 -8.88 -6.96
N ALA A 204 6.26 -8.77 -5.68
CA ALA A 204 6.65 -7.62 -4.85
C ALA A 204 7.99 -7.92 -4.19
N ALA A 205 9.09 -7.45 -4.78
CA ALA A 205 10.46 -7.57 -4.28
C ALA A 205 11.03 -6.18 -3.89
N ASP A 206 10.14 -5.32 -3.39
CA ASP A 206 10.38 -3.92 -3.06
C ASP A 206 10.70 -3.68 -1.57
N GLU A 207 11.14 -4.72 -0.86
CA GLU A 207 11.57 -4.60 0.54
C GLU A 207 12.74 -3.62 0.64
N SER A 208 12.57 -2.58 1.46
CA SER A 208 13.63 -1.64 1.80
C SER A 208 14.75 -2.34 2.57
N THR A 209 15.93 -1.71 2.65
CA THR A 209 17.10 -2.23 3.38
C THR A 209 16.77 -2.65 4.82
N GLY A 210 15.84 -1.97 5.50
CA GLY A 210 15.39 -2.34 6.85
C GLY A 210 14.34 -3.46 6.91
N SER A 211 13.50 -3.60 5.87
CA SER A 211 12.51 -4.70 5.78
C SER A 211 13.18 -6.02 5.39
N ILE A 212 14.07 -5.99 4.37
CA ILE A 212 14.85 -7.16 3.95
C ILE A 212 15.84 -7.62 5.02
N ALA A 213 16.31 -6.73 5.92
CA ALA A 213 17.13 -7.12 7.07
C ALA A 213 16.45 -8.22 7.91
N LYS A 214 15.16 -8.06 8.22
CA LYS A 214 14.37 -9.03 8.99
C LYS A 214 14.24 -10.37 8.25
N ARG A 215 14.17 -10.33 6.92
CA ARG A 215 14.10 -11.52 6.05
C ARG A 215 15.43 -12.28 6.10
N LEU A 216 16.55 -11.62 5.84
CA LEU A 216 17.88 -12.23 5.83
C LEU A 216 18.30 -12.74 7.22
N GLN A 217 17.96 -12.00 8.29
CA GLN A 217 18.19 -12.43 9.67
C GLN A 217 17.46 -13.75 10.00
N SER A 218 16.25 -13.97 9.48
CA SER A 218 15.48 -15.20 9.73
C SER A 218 16.12 -16.48 9.16
N ILE A 219 17.09 -16.33 8.25
CA ILE A 219 17.92 -17.41 7.68
C ILE A 219 19.40 -17.27 8.04
N GLY A 220 19.75 -16.46 9.04
CA GLY A 220 21.13 -16.28 9.50
C GLY A 220 22.07 -15.61 8.48
N THR A 221 21.54 -14.88 7.50
CA THR A 221 22.30 -14.23 6.43
C THR A 221 22.53 -12.75 6.73
N GLU A 222 23.75 -12.26 6.48
CA GLU A 222 24.11 -10.85 6.68
C GLU A 222 23.43 -9.93 5.64
N ASN A 223 22.96 -8.75 6.06
CA ASN A 223 22.32 -7.77 5.19
C ASN A 223 23.32 -6.87 4.43
N THR A 224 24.18 -7.48 3.62
CA THR A 224 25.09 -6.77 2.70
C THR A 224 24.38 -6.43 1.39
N GLU A 225 24.90 -5.45 0.64
CA GLU A 225 24.39 -5.13 -0.70
C GLU A 225 24.48 -6.33 -1.65
N GLU A 226 25.60 -7.07 -1.61
CA GLU A 226 25.79 -8.28 -2.43
C GLU A 226 24.78 -9.38 -2.08
N ASN A 227 24.45 -9.61 -0.79
CA ASN A 227 23.45 -10.60 -0.42
C ASN A 227 22.04 -10.16 -0.86
N ARG A 228 21.72 -8.86 -0.83
CA ARG A 228 20.48 -8.33 -1.41
C ARG A 228 20.44 -8.49 -2.93
N ARG A 229 21.54 -8.16 -3.62
CA ARG A 229 21.69 -8.33 -5.07
C ARG A 229 21.55 -9.78 -5.50
N PHE A 230 22.25 -10.71 -4.85
CA PHE A 230 22.19 -12.14 -5.13
C PHE A 230 20.79 -12.71 -4.88
N TYR A 231 20.13 -12.34 -3.77
CA TYR A 231 18.77 -12.78 -3.49
C TYR A 231 17.75 -12.25 -4.52
N ARG A 232 17.89 -10.99 -4.95
CA ARG A 232 17.06 -10.45 -6.03
C ARG A 232 17.36 -11.14 -7.36
N GLN A 233 18.64 -11.35 -7.70
CA GLN A 233 19.03 -12.13 -8.88
C GLN A 233 18.37 -13.51 -8.90
N LEU A 234 18.44 -14.27 -7.79
CA LEU A 234 17.83 -15.60 -7.64
C LEU A 234 16.37 -15.61 -8.10
N LEU A 235 15.57 -14.63 -7.66
CA LEU A 235 14.16 -14.49 -8.06
C LEU A 235 14.02 -14.09 -9.53
N LEU A 236 14.77 -13.07 -9.99
CA LEU A 236 14.63 -12.48 -11.32
C LEU A 236 15.19 -13.36 -12.45
N THR A 237 16.16 -14.24 -12.16
CA THR A 237 16.79 -15.17 -13.11
C THR A 237 16.32 -16.62 -12.94
N ALA A 238 15.19 -16.84 -12.27
CA ALA A 238 14.47 -18.11 -12.36
C ALA A 238 14.15 -18.45 -13.83
N ASP A 239 13.93 -19.73 -14.14
CA ASP A 239 13.69 -20.17 -15.52
C ASP A 239 12.34 -19.69 -16.09
N ASP A 240 12.08 -20.00 -17.36
CA ASP A 240 10.98 -19.39 -18.11
C ASP A 240 9.58 -19.89 -17.74
N ARG A 241 9.45 -20.88 -16.84
CA ARG A 241 8.17 -21.27 -16.24
C ARG A 241 7.46 -20.11 -15.54
N VAL A 242 8.19 -19.07 -15.08
CA VAL A 242 7.59 -17.88 -14.44
C VAL A 242 7.09 -16.82 -15.42
N ASN A 243 7.52 -16.84 -16.69
CA ASN A 243 7.18 -15.80 -17.68
C ASN A 243 5.66 -15.68 -17.96
N PRO A 244 4.87 -16.77 -18.05
CA PRO A 244 3.41 -16.68 -18.13
C PRO A 244 2.74 -16.39 -16.77
N CYS A 245 3.49 -16.44 -15.66
CA CYS A 245 2.98 -16.20 -14.30
C CYS A 245 3.16 -14.74 -13.85
N ILE A 246 4.22 -14.06 -14.30
CA ILE A 246 4.62 -12.74 -13.82
C ILE A 246 4.40 -11.68 -14.90
N GLY A 247 3.49 -10.76 -14.63
CA GLY A 247 3.18 -9.59 -15.47
C GLY A 247 3.95 -8.35 -15.03
N GLY A 248 4.33 -8.25 -13.77
CA GLY A 248 5.18 -7.17 -13.28
C GLY A 248 6.03 -7.56 -12.08
N VAL A 249 7.11 -6.81 -11.86
CA VAL A 249 7.95 -6.94 -10.66
C VAL A 249 8.14 -5.58 -10.01
N ILE A 250 7.79 -5.44 -8.74
CA ILE A 250 8.07 -4.22 -7.96
C ILE A 250 9.47 -4.34 -7.37
N LEU A 251 10.32 -3.35 -7.63
CA LEU A 251 11.67 -3.25 -7.10
C LEU A 251 11.79 -2.14 -6.06
N PHE A 252 12.76 -2.29 -5.17
CA PHE A 252 13.27 -1.20 -4.35
C PHE A 252 14.29 -0.37 -5.16
N HIS A 253 14.51 0.88 -4.77
CA HIS A 253 15.39 1.83 -5.47
C HIS A 253 16.80 1.26 -5.74
N GLU A 254 17.42 0.63 -4.74
CA GLU A 254 18.72 -0.05 -4.86
C GLU A 254 18.72 -1.07 -6.02
N THR A 255 17.70 -1.93 -6.07
CA THR A 255 17.61 -3.04 -7.03
C THR A 255 17.30 -2.57 -8.45
N LEU A 256 16.69 -1.40 -8.64
CA LEU A 256 16.47 -0.83 -9.98
C LEU A 256 17.80 -0.59 -10.73
N TYR A 257 18.89 -0.29 -10.01
CA TYR A 257 20.21 0.01 -10.58
C TYR A 257 21.23 -1.12 -10.39
N GLN A 258 20.86 -2.21 -9.71
CA GLN A 258 21.68 -3.42 -9.59
C GLN A 258 21.72 -4.25 -10.88
N LYS A 259 22.73 -5.12 -10.98
CA LYS A 259 23.00 -5.98 -12.13
C LYS A 259 23.05 -7.47 -11.74
N ALA A 260 22.69 -8.32 -12.70
CA ALA A 260 22.97 -9.73 -12.63
C ALA A 260 24.47 -10.03 -12.90
N ASP A 261 24.91 -11.25 -12.61
CA ASP A 261 26.29 -11.73 -12.79
C ASP A 261 26.74 -11.70 -14.26
N ASP A 262 25.79 -11.76 -15.20
CA ASP A 262 26.02 -11.57 -16.65
C ASP A 262 26.14 -10.09 -17.08
N GLY A 263 26.15 -9.16 -16.12
CA GLY A 263 26.28 -7.73 -16.33
C GLY A 263 25.00 -6.99 -16.75
N ARG A 264 23.90 -7.71 -17.05
CA ARG A 264 22.62 -7.06 -17.41
C ARG A 264 22.00 -6.34 -16.21
N PRO A 265 21.51 -5.09 -16.35
CA PRO A 265 20.67 -4.45 -15.34
C PRO A 265 19.42 -5.28 -15.06
N PHE A 266 18.97 -5.35 -13.81
CA PHE A 266 17.76 -6.10 -13.46
C PHE A 266 16.49 -5.66 -14.24
N PRO A 267 16.28 -4.38 -14.60
CA PRO A 267 15.21 -3.99 -15.52
C PRO A 267 15.24 -4.72 -16.87
N GLN A 268 16.43 -4.95 -17.43
CA GLN A 268 16.60 -5.69 -18.69
C GLN A 268 16.31 -7.18 -18.51
N VAL A 269 16.71 -7.78 -17.38
CA VAL A 269 16.39 -9.18 -17.05
C VAL A 269 14.87 -9.39 -16.98
N ILE A 270 14.15 -8.49 -16.30
CA ILE A 270 12.68 -8.55 -16.17
C ILE A 270 12.00 -8.38 -17.53
N LYS A 271 12.40 -7.38 -18.33
CA LYS A 271 11.80 -7.12 -19.65
C LYS A 271 12.08 -8.27 -20.64
N ALA A 272 13.25 -8.89 -20.58
CA ALA A 272 13.60 -10.06 -21.40
C ALA A 272 12.70 -11.28 -21.10
N LYS A 273 12.18 -11.40 -19.88
CA LYS A 273 11.21 -12.45 -19.47
C LYS A 273 9.75 -12.04 -19.66
N GLY A 274 9.48 -10.92 -20.34
CA GLY A 274 8.14 -10.43 -20.64
C GLY A 274 7.39 -9.81 -19.44
N GLY A 275 8.12 -9.45 -18.38
CA GLY A 275 7.57 -8.72 -17.23
C GLY A 275 7.72 -7.21 -17.38
N VAL A 276 6.79 -6.46 -16.79
CA VAL A 276 6.89 -5.01 -16.64
C VAL A 276 7.70 -4.67 -15.38
N VAL A 277 8.52 -3.62 -15.43
CA VAL A 277 9.33 -3.19 -14.27
C VAL A 277 8.55 -2.13 -13.48
N GLY A 278 8.50 -2.29 -12.16
CA GLY A 278 7.87 -1.35 -11.24
C GLY A 278 8.79 -0.89 -10.11
N ILE A 279 8.48 0.26 -9.52
CA ILE A 279 9.31 0.90 -8.50
C ILE A 279 8.48 1.32 -7.28
N LYS A 280 8.91 0.95 -6.06
CA LYS A 280 8.35 1.53 -4.83
C LYS A 280 8.84 2.96 -4.67
N VAL A 281 7.91 3.92 -4.58
CA VAL A 281 8.25 5.35 -4.54
C VAL A 281 7.91 6.07 -3.24
N ASP A 282 7.07 5.49 -2.38
CA ASP A 282 6.81 6.03 -1.05
C ASP A 282 8.07 5.98 -0.15
N LYS A 283 8.20 6.96 0.75
CA LYS A 283 9.26 7.08 1.77
C LYS A 283 8.77 6.58 3.15
N GLY A 284 7.73 5.74 3.16
CA GLY A 284 7.21 5.07 4.35
C GLY A 284 6.12 5.82 5.12
N VAL A 285 5.56 5.12 6.12
CA VAL A 285 4.57 5.65 7.06
C VAL A 285 5.17 6.58 8.12
N VAL A 286 4.38 7.57 8.53
CA VAL A 286 4.64 8.50 9.65
C VAL A 286 3.39 8.62 10.54
N PRO A 287 3.54 8.81 11.86
CA PRO A 287 2.41 8.84 12.79
C PRO A 287 1.55 10.09 12.61
N LEU A 288 0.23 9.94 12.74
CA LEU A 288 -0.72 11.05 12.76
C LEU A 288 -0.92 11.55 14.20
N ALA A 289 -0.47 12.77 14.48
CA ALA A 289 -0.65 13.40 15.79
C ALA A 289 -2.14 13.50 16.16
N GLY A 290 -2.47 13.21 17.42
CA GLY A 290 -3.85 13.17 17.90
C GLY A 290 -4.63 11.90 17.57
N THR A 291 -4.00 10.88 16.98
CA THR A 291 -4.62 9.57 16.70
C THR A 291 -4.09 8.46 17.61
N ASN A 292 -4.81 7.34 17.71
CA ASN A 292 -4.38 6.17 18.47
C ASN A 292 -3.43 5.27 17.64
N GLY A 293 -2.20 5.74 17.46
CA GLY A 293 -1.15 4.98 16.75
C GLY A 293 -1.42 4.79 15.25
N GLU A 294 -2.21 5.67 14.63
CA GLU A 294 -2.48 5.65 13.20
C GLU A 294 -1.41 6.39 12.40
N THR A 295 -1.37 6.16 11.09
CA THR A 295 -0.31 6.67 10.21
C THR A 295 -0.86 7.26 8.92
N THR A 296 -0.16 8.26 8.37
CA THR A 296 -0.17 8.57 6.92
C THR A 296 1.15 8.10 6.31
N THR A 297 1.38 8.36 5.02
CA THR A 297 2.58 7.95 4.28
C THR A 297 3.23 9.16 3.62
N GLN A 298 4.54 9.28 3.75
CA GLN A 298 5.34 10.38 3.19
C GLN A 298 6.01 9.99 1.86
N GLY A 299 6.41 10.99 1.07
CA GLY A 299 7.22 10.77 -0.14
C GLY A 299 6.90 11.61 -1.37
N LEU A 300 5.91 12.52 -1.29
CA LEU A 300 5.49 13.36 -2.42
C LEU A 300 6.57 14.38 -2.84
N ASP A 301 7.43 14.80 -1.90
CA ASP A 301 8.50 15.75 -2.16
C ASP A 301 9.53 15.19 -3.15
N GLY A 302 9.66 15.87 -4.30
CA GLY A 302 10.49 15.45 -5.42
C GLY A 302 9.97 14.22 -6.17
N LEU A 303 8.69 13.86 -6.02
CA LEU A 303 8.14 12.64 -6.61
C LEU A 303 8.06 12.72 -8.14
N SER A 304 7.76 13.89 -8.72
CA SER A 304 7.63 14.03 -10.17
C SER A 304 8.96 13.79 -10.88
N GLU A 305 10.01 14.43 -10.38
CA GLU A 305 11.39 14.31 -10.86
C GLU A 305 11.89 12.87 -10.74
N ARG A 306 11.56 12.21 -9.63
CA ARG A 306 11.85 10.78 -9.41
C ARG A 306 11.08 9.88 -10.37
N CYS A 307 9.79 10.13 -10.61
CA CYS A 307 8.99 9.36 -11.56
C CYS A 307 9.53 9.51 -12.99
N ALA A 308 9.87 10.73 -13.44
CA ALA A 308 10.51 10.96 -14.73
C ALA A 308 11.84 10.20 -14.87
N GLN A 309 12.68 10.23 -13.82
CA GLN A 309 13.95 9.49 -13.81
C GLN A 309 13.72 7.97 -13.83
N TYR A 310 12.83 7.42 -13.01
CA TYR A 310 12.52 5.99 -13.01
C TYR A 310 11.88 5.53 -14.33
N LYS A 311 11.09 6.37 -15.00
CA LYS A 311 10.54 6.10 -16.34
C LYS A 311 11.66 5.96 -17.37
N LYS A 312 12.60 6.90 -17.37
CA LYS A 312 13.82 6.86 -18.21
C LYS A 312 14.68 5.61 -17.93
N ASP A 313 14.78 5.22 -16.67
CA ASP A 313 15.55 4.04 -16.23
C ASP A 313 14.77 2.71 -16.40
N GLY A 314 13.57 2.78 -16.98
CA GLY A 314 12.83 1.63 -17.50
C GLY A 314 11.71 1.09 -16.60
N ALA A 315 11.36 1.74 -15.50
CA ALA A 315 10.13 1.43 -14.76
C ALA A 315 8.91 1.99 -15.50
N ASP A 316 7.82 1.23 -15.55
CA ASP A 316 6.56 1.61 -16.22
C ASP A 316 5.39 1.72 -15.24
N PHE A 317 5.53 1.21 -14.01
CA PHE A 317 4.57 1.37 -12.93
C PHE A 317 5.24 1.67 -11.59
N ALA A 318 4.49 2.17 -10.62
CA ALA A 318 4.97 2.47 -9.28
C ALA A 318 4.09 1.84 -8.22
N LYS A 319 4.58 1.84 -6.97
CA LYS A 319 3.83 1.40 -5.79
C LYS A 319 3.96 2.41 -4.65
N TRP A 320 2.85 2.65 -3.96
CA TRP A 320 2.79 3.47 -2.74
C TRP A 320 1.89 2.82 -1.71
N ARG A 321 2.44 2.50 -0.53
CA ARG A 321 1.74 1.80 0.55
C ARG A 321 1.29 2.73 1.67
N CYS A 322 -0.01 2.85 1.83
CA CYS A 322 -0.67 3.38 3.03
C CYS A 322 -1.07 2.24 3.98
N VAL A 323 -1.20 2.56 5.27
CA VAL A 323 -1.49 1.57 6.33
C VAL A 323 -2.58 2.09 7.26
N LEU A 324 -3.59 1.25 7.48
CA LEU A 324 -4.75 1.48 8.33
C LEU A 324 -4.88 0.27 9.28
N LYS A 325 -5.43 0.49 10.48
CA LYS A 325 -5.56 -0.57 11.50
C LYS A 325 -6.98 -0.62 12.04
N ILE A 326 -7.58 -1.81 12.08
CA ILE A 326 -8.87 -2.02 12.75
C ILE A 326 -8.65 -2.10 14.26
N GLY A 327 -9.42 -1.32 14.99
CA GLY A 327 -9.46 -1.32 16.45
C GLY A 327 -10.78 -0.74 16.96
N GLU A 328 -10.82 -0.42 18.26
CA GLU A 328 -12.00 0.13 18.92
C GLU A 328 -12.41 1.50 18.35
N HIS A 329 -11.42 2.34 18.05
CA HIS A 329 -11.60 3.70 17.52
C HIS A 329 -10.89 3.94 16.19
N THR A 330 -10.36 2.88 15.56
CA THR A 330 -9.57 2.95 14.32
C THR A 330 -10.12 1.98 13.25
N PRO A 331 -9.99 2.30 11.95
CA PRO A 331 -9.41 3.53 11.42
C PRO A 331 -10.32 4.76 11.62
N SER A 332 -9.74 5.88 12.04
CA SER A 332 -10.48 7.12 12.27
C SER A 332 -10.80 7.85 10.95
N SER A 333 -11.77 8.77 11.00
CA SER A 333 -12.11 9.62 9.84
C SER A 333 -10.90 10.41 9.32
N LEU A 334 -9.99 10.84 10.20
CA LEU A 334 -8.74 11.52 9.82
C LEU A 334 -7.82 10.58 9.05
N ALA A 335 -7.55 9.39 9.60
CA ALA A 335 -6.66 8.42 8.96
C ALA A 335 -7.18 7.95 7.59
N ILE A 336 -8.49 7.73 7.46
CA ILE A 336 -9.11 7.36 6.17
C ILE A 336 -8.95 8.49 5.15
N MET A 337 -9.32 9.72 5.53
CA MET A 337 -9.30 10.89 4.63
C MET A 337 -7.89 11.24 4.15
N GLU A 338 -6.94 11.27 5.08
CA GLU A 338 -5.54 11.63 4.78
C GLU A 338 -4.85 10.55 3.92
N ASN A 339 -5.01 9.26 4.23
CA ASN A 339 -4.42 8.21 3.39
C ASN A 339 -5.07 8.15 1.99
N ALA A 340 -6.38 8.39 1.87
CA ALA A 340 -7.03 8.50 0.57
C ALA A 340 -6.50 9.69 -0.25
N ASN A 341 -6.33 10.85 0.39
CA ASN A 341 -5.82 12.07 -0.25
C ASN A 341 -4.35 11.90 -0.70
N VAL A 342 -3.47 11.34 0.14
CA VAL A 342 -2.05 11.17 -0.23
C VAL A 342 -1.86 10.14 -1.35
N LEU A 343 -2.67 9.06 -1.37
CA LEU A 343 -2.72 8.10 -2.48
C LEU A 343 -3.16 8.77 -3.80
N ALA A 344 -4.15 9.67 -3.75
CA ALA A 344 -4.61 10.40 -4.92
C ALA A 344 -3.55 11.39 -5.45
N ARG A 345 -2.86 12.12 -4.56
CA ARG A 345 -1.70 12.95 -4.91
C ARG A 345 -0.59 12.14 -5.57
N TYR A 346 -0.23 10.99 -4.99
CA TYR A 346 0.76 10.05 -5.53
C TYR A 346 0.36 9.56 -6.94
N ALA A 347 -0.89 9.13 -7.11
CA ALA A 347 -1.39 8.60 -8.37
C ALA A 347 -1.36 9.66 -9.49
N SER A 348 -1.76 10.90 -9.18
CA SER A 348 -1.75 12.02 -10.11
C SER A 348 -0.34 12.28 -10.65
N ILE A 349 0.65 12.38 -9.74
CA ILE A 349 2.05 12.63 -10.10
C ILE A 349 2.64 11.48 -10.94
N CYS A 350 2.27 10.22 -10.65
CA CYS A 350 2.72 9.09 -11.46
C CYS A 350 2.17 9.14 -12.90
N GLN A 351 0.87 9.39 -13.06
CA GLN A 351 0.24 9.43 -14.38
C GLN A 351 0.79 10.57 -15.26
N GLN A 352 1.10 11.74 -14.68
CA GLN A 352 1.78 12.84 -15.40
C GLN A 352 3.16 12.44 -15.98
N ASN A 353 3.80 11.41 -15.42
CA ASN A 353 5.14 10.96 -15.80
C ASN A 353 5.11 9.61 -16.56
N GLY A 354 3.96 9.18 -17.09
CA GLY A 354 3.83 7.92 -17.84
C GLY A 354 4.02 6.65 -16.99
N ILE A 355 3.78 6.76 -15.68
CA ILE A 355 3.92 5.67 -14.70
C ILE A 355 2.52 5.26 -14.18
N VAL A 356 2.17 3.99 -14.30
CA VAL A 356 0.92 3.45 -13.72
C VAL A 356 1.04 3.37 -12.19
N PRO A 357 0.17 4.02 -11.40
CA PRO A 357 0.20 3.89 -9.95
C PRO A 357 -0.53 2.64 -9.46
N ILE A 358 0.13 1.83 -8.63
CA ILE A 358 -0.51 0.84 -7.77
C ILE A 358 -0.88 1.52 -6.46
N VAL A 359 -2.19 1.66 -6.24
CA VAL A 359 -2.78 2.28 -5.05
C VAL A 359 -2.93 1.19 -3.97
N GLU A 360 -2.11 1.23 -2.91
CA GLU A 360 -2.08 0.21 -1.84
C GLU A 360 -2.58 0.78 -0.49
N PRO A 361 -3.90 0.79 -0.22
CA PRO A 361 -4.47 1.12 1.09
C PRO A 361 -4.58 -0.16 1.94
N GLU A 362 -3.48 -0.62 2.55
CA GLU A 362 -3.50 -1.84 3.37
C GLU A 362 -4.23 -1.61 4.69
N ILE A 363 -5.31 -2.35 4.92
CA ILE A 363 -5.91 -2.52 6.25
C ILE A 363 -5.27 -3.75 6.89
N LEU A 364 -4.59 -3.55 8.03
CA LEU A 364 -3.88 -4.62 8.73
C LEU A 364 -4.86 -5.64 9.35
N PRO A 365 -4.54 -6.95 9.30
CA PRO A 365 -5.31 -8.01 9.96
C PRO A 365 -5.02 -8.10 11.47
N ASP A 366 -4.24 -7.20 12.06
CA ASP A 366 -4.02 -7.13 13.51
C ASP A 366 -5.34 -6.93 14.27
N GLY A 367 -5.57 -7.73 15.31
CA GLY A 367 -6.76 -7.69 16.16
C GLY A 367 -7.59 -8.98 16.13
N ASP A 368 -8.69 -8.97 16.89
CA ASP A 368 -9.64 -10.07 17.10
C ASP A 368 -10.96 -9.91 16.32
N HIS A 369 -11.06 -8.81 15.55
CA HIS A 369 -12.24 -8.42 14.79
C HIS A 369 -12.73 -9.51 13.81
N ASP A 370 -14.04 -9.57 13.60
CA ASP A 370 -14.66 -10.58 12.74
C ASP A 370 -14.55 -10.23 11.23
N LEU A 371 -14.92 -11.18 10.37
CA LEU A 371 -14.88 -11.00 8.91
C LEU A 371 -15.77 -9.83 8.45
N LYS A 372 -16.92 -9.63 9.11
CA LYS A 372 -17.89 -8.57 8.77
C LYS A 372 -17.35 -7.18 9.10
N ARG A 373 -16.66 -7.02 10.22
CA ARG A 373 -15.97 -5.78 10.61
C ARG A 373 -14.86 -5.44 9.61
N CYS A 374 -14.08 -6.43 9.19
CA CYS A 374 -13.09 -6.25 8.12
C CYS A 374 -13.75 -5.82 6.80
N GLN A 375 -14.86 -6.46 6.41
CA GLN A 375 -15.62 -6.09 5.21
C GLN A 375 -16.13 -4.64 5.28
N TYR A 376 -16.76 -4.27 6.40
CA TYR A 376 -17.27 -2.92 6.63
C TYR A 376 -16.17 -1.86 6.52
N VAL A 377 -15.04 -2.07 7.19
CA VAL A 377 -13.92 -1.11 7.14
C VAL A 377 -13.32 -1.04 5.74
N THR A 378 -13.16 -2.17 5.04
CA THR A 378 -12.71 -2.22 3.65
C THR A 378 -13.65 -1.43 2.73
N GLU A 379 -14.96 -1.58 2.88
CA GLU A 379 -15.94 -0.80 2.11
C GLU A 379 -15.84 0.71 2.38
N LYS A 380 -15.66 1.14 3.63
CA LYS A 380 -15.51 2.57 3.96
C LYS A 380 -14.20 3.18 3.46
N VAL A 381 -13.10 2.44 3.58
CA VAL A 381 -11.77 2.87 3.10
C VAL A 381 -11.76 2.97 1.58
N LEU A 382 -12.23 1.95 0.85
CA LEU A 382 -12.20 1.97 -0.62
C LEU A 382 -13.15 3.02 -1.19
N ALA A 383 -14.32 3.25 -0.60
CA ALA A 383 -15.20 4.35 -1.01
C ALA A 383 -14.51 5.73 -0.88
N ALA A 384 -13.78 5.98 0.21
CA ALA A 384 -13.01 7.21 0.41
C ALA A 384 -11.84 7.32 -0.59
N VAL A 385 -11.12 6.22 -0.84
CA VAL A 385 -10.04 6.16 -1.83
C VAL A 385 -10.56 6.51 -3.23
N TYR A 386 -11.61 5.85 -3.73
CA TYR A 386 -12.12 6.15 -5.08
C TYR A 386 -12.74 7.54 -5.20
N LYS A 387 -13.31 8.10 -4.13
CA LYS A 387 -13.72 9.51 -4.10
C LYS A 387 -12.51 10.45 -4.24
N ALA A 388 -11.44 10.22 -3.48
CA ALA A 388 -10.21 11.01 -3.60
C ALA A 388 -9.53 10.86 -4.97
N LEU A 389 -9.50 9.66 -5.55
CA LEU A 389 -9.01 9.45 -6.92
C LEU A 389 -9.84 10.23 -7.96
N SER A 390 -11.17 10.28 -7.79
CA SER A 390 -12.04 11.11 -8.64
C SER A 390 -11.74 12.61 -8.47
N ASP A 391 -11.55 13.07 -7.23
CA ASP A 391 -11.32 14.49 -6.92
C ASP A 391 -9.97 15.01 -7.44
N HIS A 392 -8.96 14.14 -7.53
CA HIS A 392 -7.64 14.45 -8.12
C HIS A 392 -7.53 14.06 -9.61
N HIS A 393 -8.67 13.82 -10.27
CA HIS A 393 -8.80 13.59 -11.72
C HIS A 393 -8.02 12.36 -12.24
N ILE A 394 -7.89 11.31 -11.43
CA ILE A 394 -7.15 10.10 -11.78
C ILE A 394 -7.87 9.29 -12.85
N TYR A 395 -7.13 8.93 -13.90
CA TYR A 395 -7.62 8.07 -14.99
C TYR A 395 -7.56 6.60 -14.55
N LEU A 396 -8.68 6.02 -14.14
CA LEU A 396 -8.74 4.73 -13.44
C LEU A 396 -8.27 3.56 -14.31
N GLU A 397 -8.53 3.62 -15.61
CA GLU A 397 -8.10 2.67 -16.65
C GLU A 397 -6.56 2.62 -16.80
N GLY A 398 -5.85 3.56 -16.20
CA GLY A 398 -4.39 3.63 -16.08
C GLY A 398 -3.90 3.50 -14.64
N THR A 399 -4.61 2.78 -13.77
CA THR A 399 -4.24 2.48 -12.37
C THR A 399 -4.32 0.98 -12.08
N LEU A 400 -3.85 0.55 -10.91
CA LEU A 400 -4.22 -0.75 -10.32
C LEU A 400 -4.48 -0.57 -8.81
N LEU A 401 -5.37 -1.37 -8.24
CA LEU A 401 -5.60 -1.41 -6.78
C LEU A 401 -4.82 -2.57 -6.16
N LYS A 402 -4.20 -2.35 -4.99
CA LYS A 402 -3.59 -3.39 -4.16
C LYS A 402 -4.20 -3.35 -2.75
N PRO A 403 -5.41 -3.91 -2.57
CA PRO A 403 -6.06 -3.96 -1.26
C PRO A 403 -5.61 -5.20 -0.49
N ASN A 404 -5.85 -5.21 0.82
CA ASN A 404 -5.98 -6.45 1.57
C ASN A 404 -7.15 -7.29 1.03
N MET A 405 -7.06 -8.62 1.20
CA MET A 405 -8.27 -9.45 1.18
C MET A 405 -9.13 -9.12 2.41
N VAL A 406 -10.43 -9.40 2.34
CA VAL A 406 -11.31 -9.29 3.50
C VAL A 406 -11.23 -10.60 4.27
N THR A 407 -10.46 -10.58 5.36
CA THR A 407 -10.24 -11.73 6.26
C THR A 407 -10.69 -11.38 7.68
N PRO A 408 -10.97 -12.35 8.57
CA PRO A 408 -11.02 -12.07 10.00
C PRO A 408 -9.67 -11.52 10.49
N GLY A 409 -9.69 -10.85 11.64
CA GLY A 409 -8.48 -10.46 12.36
C GLY A 409 -7.70 -11.69 12.84
N HIS A 410 -6.38 -11.57 12.95
CA HIS A 410 -5.51 -12.71 13.22
C HIS A 410 -5.78 -13.38 14.58
N ALA A 411 -6.23 -12.63 15.57
CA ALA A 411 -6.62 -13.14 16.88
C ALA A 411 -8.11 -13.56 16.96
N CYS A 412 -8.86 -13.52 15.84
CA CYS A 412 -10.27 -13.88 15.83
C CYS A 412 -10.45 -15.37 16.15
N THR A 413 -11.31 -15.64 17.15
CA THR A 413 -11.63 -16.99 17.61
C THR A 413 -12.54 -17.71 16.62
N GLN A 414 -13.50 -17.00 16.01
CA GLN A 414 -14.36 -17.52 14.96
C GLN A 414 -13.54 -17.87 13.71
N LYS A 415 -13.79 -19.05 13.14
CA LYS A 415 -13.18 -19.52 11.89
C LYS A 415 -14.14 -19.33 10.72
N TYR A 416 -13.55 -19.12 9.55
CA TYR A 416 -14.22 -18.81 8.31
C TYR A 416 -13.59 -19.65 7.20
N SER A 417 -14.40 -20.07 6.24
CA SER A 417 -13.98 -20.75 5.02
C SER A 417 -13.32 -19.79 4.02
N HIS A 418 -12.57 -20.36 3.08
CA HIS A 418 -11.99 -19.61 1.95
C HIS A 418 -13.09 -19.02 1.05
N GLU A 419 -14.22 -19.71 0.94
CA GLU A 419 -15.44 -19.28 0.25
C GLU A 419 -16.09 -18.06 0.90
N GLU A 420 -16.12 -17.98 2.23
CA GLU A 420 -16.60 -16.79 2.96
C GLU A 420 -15.66 -15.60 2.80
N ILE A 421 -14.35 -15.81 2.93
CA ILE A 421 -13.31 -14.80 2.65
C ILE A 421 -13.46 -14.26 1.21
N ALA A 422 -13.66 -15.16 0.24
CA ALA A 422 -13.88 -14.81 -1.15
C ALA A 422 -15.17 -14.03 -1.37
N MET A 423 -16.28 -14.45 -0.76
CA MET A 423 -17.57 -13.77 -0.87
C MET A 423 -17.51 -12.36 -0.27
N ALA A 424 -16.94 -12.21 0.93
CA ALA A 424 -16.77 -10.92 1.60
C ALA A 424 -15.86 -9.98 0.79
N THR A 425 -14.73 -10.49 0.27
CA THR A 425 -13.78 -9.73 -0.54
C THR A 425 -14.41 -9.25 -1.85
N VAL A 426 -15.03 -10.15 -2.62
CA VAL A 426 -15.65 -9.80 -3.91
C VAL A 426 -16.85 -8.87 -3.70
N THR A 427 -17.61 -9.03 -2.61
CA THR A 427 -18.72 -8.13 -2.26
C THR A 427 -18.23 -6.72 -1.92
N ALA A 428 -17.18 -6.57 -1.10
CA ALA A 428 -16.63 -5.26 -0.75
C ALA A 428 -16.12 -4.51 -1.99
N LEU A 429 -15.40 -5.20 -2.88
CA LEU A 429 -14.91 -4.62 -4.14
C LEU A 429 -16.08 -4.21 -5.06
N ARG A 430 -17.08 -5.09 -5.25
CA ARG A 430 -18.29 -4.80 -6.05
C ARG A 430 -19.11 -3.61 -5.55
N ARG A 431 -18.98 -3.23 -4.28
CA ARG A 431 -19.67 -2.08 -3.67
C ARG A 431 -18.90 -0.76 -3.78
N THR A 432 -17.63 -0.77 -4.18
CA THR A 432 -16.73 0.39 -4.01
C THR A 432 -15.82 0.70 -5.20
N VAL A 433 -15.40 -0.32 -5.96
CA VAL A 433 -14.49 -0.17 -7.08
C VAL A 433 -15.30 0.13 -8.36
N PRO A 434 -14.93 1.12 -9.18
CA PRO A 434 -15.54 1.34 -10.50
C PRO A 434 -15.05 0.31 -11.54
N PRO A 435 -15.91 -0.18 -12.47
CA PRO A 435 -15.54 -1.10 -13.57
C PRO A 435 -14.33 -0.68 -14.43
N ALA A 436 -14.00 0.61 -14.48
CA ALA A 436 -12.87 1.15 -15.24
C ALA A 436 -11.47 0.70 -14.77
N VAL A 437 -11.33 0.23 -13.52
CA VAL A 437 -10.03 -0.19 -12.96
C VAL A 437 -9.57 -1.53 -13.60
N PRO A 438 -8.48 -1.63 -14.37
CA PRO A 438 -8.15 -2.86 -15.11
C PRO A 438 -7.97 -4.11 -14.24
N GLY A 439 -7.42 -3.93 -13.02
CA GLY A 439 -7.18 -5.06 -12.13
C GLY A 439 -6.91 -4.70 -10.68
N ILE A 440 -7.17 -5.70 -9.85
CA ILE A 440 -6.98 -5.74 -8.40
C ILE A 440 -5.88 -6.77 -8.14
N THR A 441 -4.78 -6.32 -7.53
CA THR A 441 -3.55 -7.08 -7.32
C THR A 441 -3.31 -7.26 -5.83
N PHE A 442 -4.00 -8.22 -5.20
CA PHE A 442 -4.05 -8.36 -3.73
C PHE A 442 -2.67 -8.45 -3.08
N LEU A 443 -2.51 -7.80 -1.92
CA LEU A 443 -1.43 -8.13 -0.99
C LEU A 443 -1.78 -9.41 -0.21
N SER A 444 -0.79 -10.25 0.09
CA SER A 444 -1.00 -11.46 0.89
C SER A 444 -1.10 -11.16 2.40
N GLY A 445 -0.66 -9.98 2.84
CA GLY A 445 -0.56 -9.65 4.26
C GLY A 445 0.33 -10.67 4.98
N GLY A 446 -0.19 -11.21 6.10
CA GLY A 446 0.44 -12.27 6.89
C GLY A 446 0.04 -13.70 6.52
N GLN A 447 -0.77 -13.92 5.49
CA GLN A 447 -1.21 -15.26 5.08
C GLN A 447 -0.01 -16.17 4.74
N SER A 448 -0.15 -17.49 4.93
CA SER A 448 0.83 -18.45 4.43
C SER A 448 0.90 -18.44 2.89
N GLU A 449 1.96 -19.02 2.30
CA GLU A 449 2.07 -19.08 0.83
C GLU A 449 0.89 -19.87 0.23
N GLU A 450 0.47 -20.93 0.91
CA GLU A 450 -0.63 -21.79 0.51
C GLU A 450 -2.00 -21.14 0.71
N GLU A 451 -2.24 -20.54 1.87
CA GLU A 451 -3.47 -19.81 2.18
C GLU A 451 -3.73 -18.68 1.19
N ALA A 452 -2.69 -17.90 0.84
CA ALA A 452 -2.81 -16.81 -0.12
C ALA A 452 -3.20 -17.30 -1.53
N SER A 453 -2.76 -18.49 -1.95
CA SER A 453 -3.16 -19.10 -3.22
C SER A 453 -4.57 -19.69 -3.16
N ILE A 454 -4.96 -20.32 -2.04
CA ILE A 454 -6.30 -20.87 -1.86
C ILE A 454 -7.35 -19.75 -1.81
N ASN A 455 -7.11 -18.69 -1.04
CA ASN A 455 -8.02 -17.53 -0.96
C ASN A 455 -8.15 -16.81 -2.32
N LEU A 456 -7.05 -16.60 -3.05
CA LEU A 456 -7.10 -16.01 -4.40
C LEU A 456 -7.88 -16.87 -5.39
N ASN A 457 -7.75 -18.19 -5.28
CA ASN A 457 -8.50 -19.15 -6.09
C ASN A 457 -10.00 -19.12 -5.78
N ALA A 458 -10.36 -19.08 -4.49
CA ALA A 458 -11.74 -18.94 -4.04
C ALA A 458 -12.35 -17.60 -4.50
N ILE A 459 -11.60 -16.49 -4.44
CA ILE A 459 -11.99 -15.17 -4.97
C ILE A 459 -12.35 -15.24 -6.46
N ASN A 460 -11.55 -15.94 -7.27
CA ASN A 460 -11.81 -16.09 -8.70
C ASN A 460 -12.97 -17.06 -9.00
N LYS A 461 -13.13 -18.12 -8.18
CA LYS A 461 -14.28 -19.05 -8.26
C LYS A 461 -15.59 -18.48 -7.70
N CYS A 462 -15.57 -17.37 -6.97
CA CYS A 462 -16.76 -16.73 -6.40
C CYS A 462 -17.81 -16.46 -7.51
N PRO A 463 -19.08 -16.85 -7.35
CA PRO A 463 -20.07 -16.83 -8.44
C PRO A 463 -20.60 -15.44 -8.82
N LEU A 464 -20.12 -14.38 -8.17
CA LEU A 464 -20.48 -13.00 -8.51
C LEU A 464 -19.72 -12.50 -9.76
N LEU A 465 -20.33 -11.57 -10.50
CA LEU A 465 -19.66 -10.88 -11.61
C LEU A 465 -18.47 -10.04 -11.09
N LYS A 466 -17.32 -10.22 -11.72
CA LYS A 466 -16.04 -9.58 -11.37
C LYS A 466 -15.54 -8.81 -12.61
N PRO A 467 -15.81 -7.51 -12.75
CA PRO A 467 -15.51 -6.76 -13.98
C PRO A 467 -14.05 -6.30 -14.10
N TRP A 468 -13.14 -6.92 -13.33
CA TRP A 468 -11.71 -6.59 -13.24
C TRP A 468 -10.91 -7.89 -13.17
N ALA A 469 -9.63 -7.85 -13.56
CA ALA A 469 -8.70 -8.91 -13.21
C ALA A 469 -8.52 -8.99 -11.67
N LEU A 470 -8.55 -10.20 -11.09
CA LEU A 470 -8.36 -10.43 -9.65
C LEU A 470 -7.14 -11.34 -9.45
N THR A 471 -6.00 -10.72 -9.21
CA THR A 471 -4.69 -11.39 -9.21
C THR A 471 -3.86 -10.97 -7.98
N PHE A 472 -2.59 -11.37 -7.94
CA PHE A 472 -1.67 -11.20 -6.81
C PHE A 472 -0.68 -10.05 -7.00
N SER A 473 -0.28 -9.43 -5.89
CA SER A 473 0.96 -8.63 -5.76
C SER A 473 1.68 -9.05 -4.48
N TYR A 474 2.34 -10.20 -4.56
CA TYR A 474 2.83 -10.94 -3.40
C TYR A 474 4.34 -10.78 -3.23
N GLY A 475 4.74 -10.47 -1.98
CA GLY A 475 6.13 -10.59 -1.54
C GLY A 475 6.30 -11.93 -0.82
N ARG A 476 6.03 -11.94 0.48
CA ARG A 476 6.13 -13.11 1.36
C ARG A 476 5.53 -14.39 0.76
N ALA A 477 4.32 -14.34 0.19
CA ALA A 477 3.62 -15.51 -0.38
C ALA A 477 4.18 -16.06 -1.71
N LEU A 478 5.22 -15.42 -2.29
CA LEU A 478 6.02 -15.95 -3.40
C LEU A 478 7.48 -16.26 -2.99
N GLN A 479 7.89 -15.84 -1.80
CA GLN A 479 9.30 -15.73 -1.42
C GLN A 479 9.69 -16.55 -0.19
N ALA A 480 8.76 -16.93 0.69
CA ALA A 480 9.10 -17.50 1.99
C ALA A 480 9.81 -18.86 1.88
N SER A 481 9.28 -19.78 1.08
CA SER A 481 9.93 -21.07 0.83
C SER A 481 11.23 -20.93 0.04
N ALA A 482 11.30 -19.99 -0.92
CA ALA A 482 12.52 -19.70 -1.68
C ALA A 482 13.65 -19.17 -0.80
N LEU A 483 13.35 -18.21 0.08
CA LEU A 483 14.29 -17.65 1.06
C LEU A 483 14.80 -18.74 2.03
N LYS A 484 13.88 -19.56 2.55
CA LYS A 484 14.19 -20.66 3.49
C LYS A 484 15.02 -21.77 2.82
N ALA A 485 14.74 -22.10 1.56
CA ALA A 485 15.52 -23.05 0.76
C ALA A 485 16.91 -22.50 0.39
N TRP A 486 17.03 -21.20 0.11
CA TRP A 486 18.31 -20.56 -0.18
C TRP A 486 19.24 -20.59 1.04
N GLY A 487 18.76 -20.10 2.19
CA GLY A 487 19.53 -20.13 3.45
C GLY A 487 20.87 -19.39 3.40
N GLY A 488 21.02 -18.38 2.52
CA GLY A 488 22.25 -17.61 2.32
C GLY A 488 23.34 -18.32 1.51
N LYS A 489 23.07 -19.53 1.01
CA LYS A 489 24.06 -20.43 0.43
C LYS A 489 24.00 -20.45 -1.09
N LYS A 490 25.13 -20.24 -1.78
CA LYS A 490 25.18 -20.12 -3.24
C LYS A 490 24.84 -21.45 -3.94
N GLU A 491 25.24 -22.56 -3.33
CA GLU A 491 24.93 -23.93 -3.77
C GLU A 491 23.42 -24.24 -3.79
N ASN A 492 22.61 -23.55 -2.97
CA ASN A 492 21.17 -23.74 -2.89
C ASN A 492 20.38 -22.96 -3.95
N LEU A 493 21.03 -22.21 -4.85
CA LEU A 493 20.40 -21.34 -5.84
C LEU A 493 19.24 -22.03 -6.59
N LYS A 494 19.45 -23.25 -7.09
CA LYS A 494 18.45 -23.98 -7.87
C LYS A 494 17.28 -24.51 -7.05
N ALA A 495 17.53 -24.97 -5.82
CA ALA A 495 16.45 -25.38 -4.91
C ALA A 495 15.53 -24.21 -4.56
N ALA A 496 16.11 -23.03 -4.29
CA ALA A 496 15.37 -21.82 -4.00
C ALA A 496 14.60 -21.26 -5.21
N GLN A 497 15.20 -21.29 -6.41
CA GLN A 497 14.50 -20.95 -7.65
C GLN A 497 13.28 -21.85 -7.87
N GLU A 498 13.39 -23.16 -7.61
CA GLU A 498 12.28 -24.11 -7.78
C GLU A 498 11.11 -23.80 -6.83
N GLU A 499 11.36 -23.44 -5.56
CA GLU A 499 10.27 -23.05 -4.64
C GLU A 499 9.56 -21.76 -5.08
N TYR A 500 10.30 -20.76 -5.57
CA TYR A 500 9.70 -19.57 -6.17
C TYR A 500 8.85 -19.91 -7.40
N VAL A 501 9.36 -20.74 -8.31
CA VAL A 501 8.63 -21.20 -9.51
C VAL A 501 7.33 -21.92 -9.13
N LYS A 502 7.36 -22.81 -8.12
CA LYS A 502 6.16 -23.48 -7.61
C LYS A 502 5.09 -22.50 -7.14
N ARG A 503 5.47 -21.47 -6.34
CA ARG A 503 4.50 -20.46 -5.89
C ARG A 503 4.03 -19.54 -7.03
N ALA A 504 4.88 -19.23 -8.01
CA ALA A 504 4.47 -18.47 -9.19
C ALA A 504 3.42 -19.22 -10.02
N LEU A 505 3.64 -20.51 -10.29
CA LEU A 505 2.69 -21.39 -10.99
C LEU A 505 1.38 -21.56 -10.20
N ALA A 506 1.45 -21.80 -8.89
CA ALA A 506 0.27 -21.91 -8.03
C ALA A 506 -0.61 -20.66 -8.09
N ASN A 507 -0.01 -19.48 -7.98
CA ASN A 507 -0.74 -18.21 -8.01
C ASN A 507 -1.23 -17.83 -9.41
N SER A 508 -0.52 -18.24 -10.48
CA SER A 508 -0.98 -18.12 -11.88
C SER A 508 -2.25 -18.95 -12.15
N LEU A 509 -2.35 -20.13 -11.55
CA LEU A 509 -3.59 -20.93 -11.59
C LEU A 509 -4.69 -20.32 -10.69
N ALA A 510 -4.32 -19.77 -9.53
CA ALA A 510 -5.26 -19.20 -8.58
C ALA A 510 -5.96 -17.93 -9.11
N CYS A 511 -5.24 -17.04 -9.81
CA CYS A 511 -5.84 -15.87 -10.46
C CYS A 511 -6.75 -16.22 -11.67
N GLN A 512 -6.87 -17.51 -12.01
CA GLN A 512 -7.81 -18.03 -13.01
C GLN A 512 -8.92 -18.90 -12.39
N GLY A 513 -8.93 -19.10 -11.06
CA GLY A 513 -9.86 -20.04 -10.40
C GLY A 513 -9.57 -21.52 -10.69
N LYS A 514 -8.35 -21.85 -11.16
CA LYS A 514 -7.92 -23.18 -11.60
C LYS A 514 -6.95 -23.86 -10.64
N TYR A 515 -6.64 -23.26 -9.49
CA TYR A 515 -5.74 -23.86 -8.52
C TYR A 515 -6.44 -24.96 -7.72
N THR A 516 -5.73 -26.08 -7.56
CA THR A 516 -6.14 -27.21 -6.73
C THR A 516 -4.98 -27.59 -5.79
N PRO A 517 -5.12 -27.45 -4.47
CA PRO A 517 -4.11 -27.93 -3.52
C PRO A 517 -3.87 -29.42 -3.73
N SER A 518 -2.61 -29.81 -3.91
CA SER A 518 -2.23 -31.22 -4.14
C SER A 518 -2.09 -32.05 -2.85
N GLY A 519 -2.37 -31.45 -1.69
CA GLY A 519 -2.06 -32.00 -0.37
C GLY A 519 -0.56 -32.09 -0.03
N LYS A 520 0.32 -31.69 -0.97
CA LYS A 520 1.79 -31.75 -0.84
C LYS A 520 2.44 -30.37 -0.68
N ALA A 521 1.71 -29.38 -0.14
CA ALA A 521 2.33 -28.13 0.27
C ALA A 521 3.35 -28.44 1.38
N GLY A 522 4.63 -28.06 1.17
CA GLY A 522 5.66 -28.27 2.18
C GLY A 522 5.35 -27.48 3.45
N ALA A 523 5.86 -27.92 4.60
CA ALA A 523 5.61 -27.27 5.90
C ALA A 523 5.88 -25.75 5.86
N ALA A 524 6.96 -25.34 5.18
CA ALA A 524 7.32 -23.94 4.97
C ALA A 524 6.26 -23.10 4.22
N ALA A 525 5.53 -23.70 3.26
CA ALA A 525 4.49 -23.01 2.51
C ALA A 525 3.18 -22.85 3.31
N SER A 526 3.02 -23.64 4.38
CA SER A 526 1.86 -23.62 5.28
C SER A 526 2.10 -22.82 6.57
N GLU A 527 3.34 -22.44 6.86
CA GLU A 527 3.68 -21.57 8.00
C GLU A 527 3.06 -20.17 7.82
N SER A 528 2.42 -19.65 8.88
CA SER A 528 1.90 -18.28 8.90
C SER A 528 3.05 -17.28 8.73
N LEU A 529 2.87 -16.31 7.85
CA LEU A 529 3.88 -15.29 7.53
C LEU A 529 3.60 -13.96 8.26
N PHE A 530 2.63 -13.96 9.17
CA PHE A 530 2.19 -12.80 9.95
C PHE A 530 3.28 -12.30 10.90
N ILE A 531 3.32 -10.98 11.05
CA ILE A 531 4.12 -10.27 12.04
C ILE A 531 3.20 -9.20 12.60
N SER A 532 3.04 -9.14 13.92
CA SER A 532 2.16 -8.15 14.54
C SER A 532 2.71 -6.74 14.41
N ASN A 533 1.80 -5.78 14.16
CA ASN A 533 2.08 -4.36 13.96
C ASN A 533 3.15 -4.10 12.89
N HIS A 534 3.12 -4.89 11.80
CA HIS A 534 4.12 -4.83 10.72
C HIS A 534 3.97 -3.58 9.85
N ALA A 535 4.56 -2.47 10.31
CA ALA A 535 4.64 -1.23 9.55
C ALA A 535 5.47 -1.34 8.26
N TYR A 536 6.47 -2.25 8.20
CA TYR A 536 7.43 -2.41 7.07
C TYR A 536 8.09 -3.78 7.02
#